data_AF-A0AAD7ZT60-F1
#
_entry.id   AF-A0AAD7ZT60-F1
#
_cell.length_a   1.000
_cell.length_b   1.000
_cell.length_c   1.000
_cell.angle_alpha   90.00
_cell.angle_beta   90.00
_cell.angle_gamma   90.00
#
_symmetry.space_group_name_H-M   'P 1'
#
loop_
_entity.id
_entity.type
_entity.pdbx_description
1 polymer ?
#
loop_
_entity_poly.entity_id
_entity_poly.type
_entity_poly.pdbx_seq_one_letter_code
_entity_poly.pdbx_strand_id
1 'polypeptide(L)' 'LQFMKLNEFVQETHLDLIVTLNIRNKRGRKWRPKNSLELINFTNKMGYNISWQLGY' A
#
# COMPACT_ATOMS: atom_id res chain seq x y z
N LEU A 1 -7.52 9.13 5.12
CA LEU A 1 -8.03 10.18 4.22
C LEU A 1 -7.25 10.25 2.90
N GLN A 2 -5.94 10.53 2.88
CA GLN A 2 -5.19 10.64 1.60
C GLN A 2 -5.23 9.38 0.73
N PHE A 3 -5.02 8.20 1.32
CA PHE A 3 -5.02 6.94 0.57
C PHE A 3 -6.40 6.56 -0.01
N MET A 4 -7.48 7.00 0.64
CA MET A 4 -8.85 6.75 0.13
C MET A 4 -9.13 7.58 -1.13
N LYS A 5 -8.74 8.86 -1.13
CA LYS A 5 -8.87 9.73 -2.31
C LYS A 5 -8.05 9.23 -3.50
N LEU A 6 -6.86 8.69 -3.23
CA LEU A 6 -6.05 8.05 -4.28
C LEU A 6 -6.78 6.85 -4.88
N ASN A 7 -7.36 5.98 -4.03
CA ASN A 7 -8.10 4.83 -4.52
C ASN A 7 -9.36 5.24 -5.31
N GLU A 8 -10.11 6.23 -4.84
CA GLU A 8 -11.26 6.80 -5.55
C GLU A 8 -10.87 7.28 -6.95
N PHE A 9 -9.82 8.10 -7.05
CA PHE A 9 -9.28 8.55 -8.33
C PHE A 9 -8.90 7.39 -9.28
N VAL A 10 -8.23 6.36 -8.76
CA VAL A 10 -7.84 5.18 -9.54
C VAL A 10 -9.07 4.43 -10.06
N GLN A 11 -10.11 4.29 -9.24
CA GLN A 11 -11.37 3.65 -9.64
C GLN A 11 -12.09 4.46 -10.72
N GLU A 12 -12.16 5.79 -10.58
CA GLU A 12 -12.79 6.69 -11.56
C GLU A 12 -12.05 6.70 -12.90
N THR A 13 -10.74 6.49 -12.89
CA THR A 13 -9.88 6.50 -14.09
C THR A 13 -9.66 5.12 -14.70
N HIS A 14 -10.21 4.06 -14.09
CA HIS A 14 -10.02 2.66 -14.51
C HIS A 14 -8.54 2.26 -14.65
N LEU A 15 -7.69 2.79 -13.77
CA LEU A 15 -6.27 2.46 -13.73
C LEU A 15 -6.00 1.34 -12.73
N ASP A 16 -4.84 0.68 -12.90
CA ASP A 16 -4.31 -0.25 -11.90
C ASP A 16 -3.38 0.49 -10.94
N LEU A 17 -3.67 0.40 -9.63
CA LEU A 17 -2.81 0.99 -8.60
C LEU A 17 -1.72 0.02 -8.17
N ILE A 18 -0.47 0.41 -8.41
CA ILE A 18 0.72 -0.28 -7.90
C ILE A 18 1.40 0.59 -6.83
N VAL A 19 1.56 0.07 -5.62
CA VAL A 19 2.15 0.81 -4.48
C VAL A 19 3.44 0.15 -4.03
N THR A 20 4.51 0.94 -3.97
CA THR A 20 5.79 0.51 -3.38
C THR A 20 5.81 0.72 -1.87
N LEU A 21 6.07 -0.34 -1.12
CA LEU A 21 6.15 -0.35 0.33
C LEU A 21 7.48 0.22 0.83
N ASN A 22 7.43 0.94 1.96
CA ASN A 22 8.58 1.56 2.55
C ASN A 22 9.56 0.54 3.16
N ILE A 23 10.66 0.27 2.45
CA ILE A 23 11.73 -0.61 2.93
C ILE A 23 12.61 0.02 4.01
N ARG A 24 12.58 1.34 4.22
CA ARG A 24 13.46 2.03 5.19
C ARG A 24 13.07 1.74 6.65
N ASN A 25 11.86 1.23 6.89
CA ASN A 25 11.46 0.78 8.22
C ASN A 25 12.18 -0.55 8.55
N LYS A 26 13.36 -0.47 9.18
CA LYS A 26 14.19 -1.63 9.51
C LYS A 26 14.60 -1.61 10.98
N ARG A 27 14.86 -2.80 11.54
CA ARG A 27 15.63 -2.97 12.80
C ARG A 27 16.92 -3.69 12.44
N GLY A 28 18.03 -2.95 12.38
CA GLY A 28 19.27 -3.45 11.80
C GLY A 28 19.08 -3.77 10.32
N ARG A 29 19.47 -4.97 9.89
CA ARG A 29 19.34 -5.43 8.50
C ARG A 29 17.96 -6.01 8.15
N LYS A 30 17.08 -6.21 9.13
CA LYS A 30 15.76 -6.81 8.91
C LYS A 30 14.69 -5.74 8.71
N TRP A 31 13.95 -5.85 7.61
CA TRP A 31 12.77 -5.03 7.35
C TRP A 31 11.66 -5.33 8.36
N ARG A 32 10.93 -4.29 8.78
CA ARG A 32 9.80 -4.39 9.71
C ARG A 32 8.49 -4.19 8.94
N PRO A 33 7.71 -5.25 8.71
CA PRO A 33 6.52 -5.18 7.87
C PRO A 33 5.30 -4.60 8.59
N LYS A 34 5.37 -4.29 9.90
CA LYS A 34 4.19 -3.93 10.71
C LYS A 34 3.33 -2.84 10.05
N ASN A 35 3.93 -1.71 9.69
CA ASN A 35 3.20 -0.60 9.05
C ASN A 35 2.64 -0.99 7.68
N SER A 36 3.37 -1.82 6.92
CA SER A 36 2.91 -2.30 5.62
C SER A 36 1.75 -3.29 5.76
N LEU A 37 1.78 -4.16 6.76
CA LEU A 37 0.67 -5.06 7.09
C LEU A 37 -0.56 -4.30 7.55
N GLU A 38 -0.40 -3.24 8.34
CA GLU A 38 -1.51 -2.36 8.74
C GLU A 38 -2.18 -1.72 7.51
N LEU A 39 -1.38 -1.22 6.56
CA LEU A 39 -1.88 -0.67 5.30
C LEU A 39 -2.59 -1.73 4.45
N ILE A 40 -1.95 -2.88 4.21
CA ILE A 40 -2.53 -4.00 3.43
C ILE A 40 -3.85 -4.48 4.06
N ASN A 41 -3.88 -4.65 5.38
CA ASN A 41 -5.09 -5.06 6.08
C ASN A 41 -6.21 -4.02 5.95
N PHE A 42 -5.87 -2.74 6.04
CA PHE A 42 -6.84 -1.66 5.82
C PHE A 42 -7.39 -1.71 4.40
N THR A 43 -6.55 -1.80 3.37
CA THR A 43 -6.99 -1.79 1.97
C THR A 43 -7.79 -3.03 1.60
N ASN A 44 -7.41 -4.20 2.14
CA ASN A 44 -8.16 -5.45 1.96
C ASN A 44 -9.56 -5.35 2.58
N LYS A 45 -9.68 -4.78 3.79
CA LYS A 45 -10.98 -4.56 4.43
C LYS A 45 -11.88 -3.62 3.64
N MET A 46 -11.29 -2.65 2.95
CA MET A 46 -12.02 -1.71 2.09
C MET A 46 -12.34 -2.27 0.70
N GLY A 47 -11.85 -3.47 0.36
CA GLY A 47 -12.06 -4.10 -0.95
C GLY A 47 -11.26 -3.45 -2.09
N TYR A 48 -10.17 -2.76 -1.78
CA TYR A 48 -9.38 -2.05 -2.79
C TYR A 48 -8.52 -3.02 -3.61
N ASN A 49 -8.52 -2.86 -4.93
CA ASN A 49 -7.69 -3.65 -5.84
C ASN A 49 -6.31 -2.99 -6.01
N ILE A 50 -5.29 -3.52 -5.34
CA ILE A 50 -3.95 -2.91 -5.26
C ILE A 50 -2.87 -3.97 -5.45
N SER A 51 -1.92 -3.68 -6.33
CA SER A 51 -0.69 -4.46 -6.46
C SER A 51 0.43 -3.85 -5.62
N TRP A 52 1.25 -4.69 -5.00
CA TRP A 52 2.29 -4.26 -4.06
C TRP A 52 3.70 -4.56 -4.57
N GLN A 53 4.61 -3.64 -4.34
CA GLN A 53 6.05 -3.80 -4.55
C GLN A 53 6.81 -3.55 -3.25
N LEU A 54 8.00 -4.14 -3.09
CA LEU A 54 8.83 -4.00 -1.90
C LEU A 54 10.22 -3.46 -2.24
N GLY A 55 10.41 -2.16 -2.09
CA GLY A 55 11.66 -1.50 -2.47
C GLY A 55 11.82 -1.45 -3.99
N TYR A 56 12.17 -0.28 -4.49
CA TYR A 56 12.59 -0.08 -5.88
C TYR A 56 14.04 0.39 -5.86
#